data_AF-A0A498R4Q4-F1
#
_entry.id   AF-A0A498R4Q4-F1
#
_cell.length_a   1.000
_cell.length_b   1.000
_cell.length_c   1.000
_cell.angle_alpha   90.00
_cell.angle_beta   90.00
_cell.angle_gamma   90.00
#
_symmetry.space_group_name_H-M   'P 1'
#
loop_
_entity.id
_entity.type
_entity.pdbx_description
1 polymer ?
#
loop_
_entity_poly.entity_id
_entity_poly.type
_entity_poly.pdbx_seq_one_letter_code
_entity_poly.pdbx_strand_id
1 'polypeptide(L)'
;MQKLVDGDFTLAQAASSLGLSNRQVIRLKKGFIQEGPAVLIHKNTNCKPAHALGDELAAKIISLKQSELYRDANFLHFQEL
;
A
#
# COMPACT_ATOMS: atom_id res chain seq x y z
N MET A 1 12.79 8.45 -11.26
CA MET A 1 12.60 7.59 -12.46
C MET A 1 12.91 8.32 -13.75
N GLN A 2 12.28 9.47 -14.03
CA GLN A 2 12.57 10.28 -15.24
C GLN A 2 14.08 10.54 -15.46
N LYS A 3 14.77 11.11 -14.46
CA LYS A 3 16.24 11.31 -14.45
C LYS A 3 17.09 10.05 -14.74
N LEU A 4 16.60 8.86 -14.37
CA LEU A 4 17.29 7.59 -14.63
C LEU A 4 17.06 7.10 -16.08
N VAL A 5 15.94 7.50 -16.69
CA VAL A 5 15.65 7.26 -18.10
C VAL A 5 16.44 8.24 -18.97
N ASP A 6 16.50 9.51 -18.56
CA ASP A 6 17.20 10.58 -19.27
C ASP A 6 18.73 10.46 -19.22
N GLY A 7 19.26 9.63 -18.31
CA GLY A 7 20.69 9.37 -18.17
C GLY A 7 21.39 10.22 -17.11
N ASP A 8 20.69 11.15 -16.48
CA ASP A 8 21.20 12.02 -15.40
C ASP A 8 21.53 11.25 -14.11
N PHE A 9 21.04 10.02 -13.97
CA PHE A 9 21.23 9.16 -12.81
C PHE A 9 21.76 7.80 -13.20
N THR A 10 22.77 7.31 -12.48
CA THR A 10 23.20 5.91 -12.60
C THR A 10 22.22 4.98 -11.88
N LEU A 11 22.26 3.69 -12.23
CA LEU A 11 21.43 2.67 -11.58
C LEU A 11 21.69 2.59 -10.07
N ALA A 12 22.96 2.67 -9.65
CA ALA A 12 23.35 2.58 -8.24
C ALA A 12 22.88 3.81 -7.44
N GLN A 13 22.99 5.01 -8.02
CA GLN A 13 22.46 6.23 -7.39
C GLN A 13 20.93 6.17 -7.24
N ALA A 14 20.23 5.67 -8.26
CA ALA A 14 18.78 5.51 -8.19
C ALA A 14 18.36 4.45 -7.16
N ALA A 15 19.07 3.33 -7.09
CA ALA A 15 18.86 2.28 -6.10
C ALA A 15 19.05 2.80 -4.66
N SER A 16 20.16 3.50 -4.41
CA SER A 16 20.45 4.12 -3.12
C SER A 16 19.40 5.17 -2.73
N SER A 17 19.03 6.07 -3.64
CA SER A 17 18.04 7.12 -3.36
C SER A 17 16.63 6.58 -3.08
N LEU A 18 16.24 5.47 -3.70
CA LEU A 18 14.93 4.85 -3.52
C LEU A 18 14.90 3.80 -2.39
N GLY A 19 16.05 3.44 -1.81
CA GLY A 19 16.13 2.33 -0.87
C GLY A 19 15.76 0.98 -1.50
N LEU A 20 16.02 0.81 -2.80
CA LEU A 20 15.65 -0.38 -3.58
C LEU A 20 16.89 -1.11 -4.10
N SER A 21 16.75 -2.40 -4.38
CA SER A 21 17.79 -3.15 -5.10
C SER A 21 17.89 -2.71 -6.55
N ASN A 22 19.09 -2.86 -7.15
CA ASN A 22 19.32 -2.61 -8.58
C ASN A 22 18.30 -3.35 -9.48
N ARG A 23 17.95 -4.60 -9.13
CA ARG A 23 16.96 -5.39 -9.87
C ARG A 23 15.57 -4.74 -9.84
N GLN A 24 15.13 -4.24 -8.68
CA GLN A 24 13.85 -3.55 -8.57
C GLN A 24 13.83 -2.26 -9.39
N VAL A 25 14.92 -1.50 -9.38
CA VAL A 25 15.04 -0.28 -10.18
C VAL A 25 14.99 -0.59 -11.68
N ILE A 26 15.67 -1.64 -12.15
CA ILE A 26 15.59 -2.09 -13.56
C ILE A 26 14.15 -2.46 -13.92
N ARG A 27 13.47 -3.23 -13.07
CA ARG A 27 12.07 -3.62 -13.28
C ARG A 27 11.14 -2.41 -13.39
N LEU A 28 11.28 -1.44 -12.48
CA LEU A 28 10.51 -0.20 -12.50
C LEU A 28 10.85 0.65 -13.73
N LYS A 29 12.13 0.74 -14.12
CA LYS A 29 12.57 1.48 -15.32
C LYS A 29 11.94 0.90 -16.58
N LYS A 30 11.91 -0.44 -16.71
CA LYS A 30 11.26 -1.12 -17.83
C LYS A 30 9.78 -0.78 -17.92
N GLY A 31 9.05 -0.90 -16.80
CA GLY A 31 7.62 -0.56 -16.76
C GLY A 31 7.35 0.92 -17.05
N PHE A 32 8.17 1.82 -16.49
CA PHE A 32 8.08 3.26 -16.74
C PHE A 32 8.26 3.63 -18.21
N ILE A 33 9.17 2.96 -18.93
CA ILE A 33 9.38 3.19 -20.37
C ILE A 33 8.19 2.68 -21.19
N GLN A 34 7.58 1.56 -20.81
CA GLN A 34 6.52 0.89 -21.58
C GLN A 34 5.15 1.54 -21.41
N GLU A 35 4.83 1.95 -20.18
CA GLU A 35 3.47 2.33 -19.76
C GLU A 35 3.44 3.72 -19.08
N GLY A 36 4.60 4.37 -18.95
CA GLY A 36 4.74 5.69 -18.32
C GLY A 36 4.74 5.66 -16.79
N PRO A 37 4.60 6.84 -16.15
CA PRO A 37 4.71 6.99 -14.69
C PRO A 37 3.66 6.22 -13.90
N ALA A 38 2.52 5.87 -14.50
CA ALA A 38 1.42 5.18 -13.84
C ALA A 38 1.82 3.82 -13.25
N VAL A 39 2.81 3.12 -13.84
CA VAL A 39 3.28 1.81 -13.34
C VAL A 39 3.95 1.89 -11.96
N LEU A 40 4.37 3.07 -11.55
CA LEU A 40 4.94 3.26 -10.22
C LEU A 40 3.86 3.23 -9.13
N ILE A 41 2.60 3.46 -9.49
CA ILE A 41 1.47 3.30 -8.59
C ILE A 41 1.20 1.80 -8.44
N HIS A 42 1.06 1.34 -7.20
CA HIS A 42 0.73 -0.05 -6.94
C HIS A 42 -0.65 -0.35 -7.55
N LYS A 43 -0.79 -1.47 -8.26
CA LYS A 43 -2.05 -1.79 -8.99
C LYS A 43 -3.26 -1.96 -8.07
N ASN A 44 -3.03 -2.21 -6.78
CA ASN A 44 -4.06 -2.29 -5.75
C ASN A 44 -4.27 -0.97 -4.98
N THR A 45 -3.60 0.12 -5.37
CA THR A 45 -3.83 1.44 -4.75
C THR A 45 -5.29 1.83 -4.97
N ASN A 46 -5.96 2.28 -3.90
CA ASN A 46 -7.36 2.69 -3.87
C ASN A 46 -8.40 1.61 -4.21
N CYS A 47 -7.99 0.36 -4.40
CA CYS A 47 -8.90 -0.76 -4.61
C CYS A 47 -9.23 -1.41 -3.26
N LYS A 48 -10.53 -1.53 -2.93
CA LYS A 48 -10.97 -2.37 -1.81
C LYS A 48 -10.75 -3.84 -2.18
N PRO A 49 -10.10 -4.66 -1.33
CA PRO A 49 -9.99 -6.10 -1.56
C PRO A 49 -11.35 -6.76 -1.74
N ALA A 50 -11.42 -7.84 -2.53
CA ALA A 50 -12.66 -8.59 -2.77
C ALA A 50 -13.29 -9.15 -1.48
N HIS A 51 -12.47 -9.43 -0.47
CA HIS A 51 -12.89 -9.92 0.84
C HIS A 51 -12.85 -8.84 1.92
N ALA A 52 -12.84 -7.56 1.54
CA ALA A 52 -12.97 -6.48 2.51
C ALA A 52 -14.33 -6.53 3.19
N LEU A 53 -14.38 -6.15 4.46
CA LEU A 53 -15.65 -5.97 5.16
C LEU A 53 -16.45 -4.86 4.48
N GLY A 54 -17.77 -5.05 4.39
CA GLY A 54 -18.67 -3.99 3.95
C GLY A 54 -18.62 -2.81 4.93
N ASP A 55 -18.78 -1.59 4.40
CA ASP A 55 -18.67 -0.36 5.20
C ASP A 55 -19.67 -0.34 6.37
N GLU A 56 -20.89 -0.84 6.14
CA GLU A 56 -21.92 -0.97 7.19
C GLU A 56 -21.51 -1.92 8.31
N LEU A 57 -20.91 -3.06 7.95
CA LEU A 57 -20.44 -4.04 8.93
C LEU A 57 -19.27 -3.47 9.75
N ALA A 58 -18.32 -2.80 9.08
CA ALA A 58 -17.22 -2.12 9.76
C ALA A 58 -17.74 -1.03 10.71
N ALA A 59 -18.70 -0.21 10.28
CA ALA A 59 -19.33 0.81 11.13
C ALA A 59 -20.05 0.19 12.34
N LYS A 60 -20.75 -0.93 12.14
CA LYS A 60 -21.40 -1.66 13.24
C LYS A 60 -20.40 -2.18 14.26
N ILE A 61 -19.29 -2.78 13.82
CA ILE A 61 -18.22 -3.27 14.70
C ILE A 61 -17.66 -2.12 15.55
N ILE A 62 -17.39 -0.96 14.92
CA ILE A 62 -16.90 0.24 15.63
C ILE A 62 -17.92 0.71 16.66
N SER A 63 -19.20 0.81 16.29
CA SER A 63 -20.27 1.21 17.20
C SER A 63 -20.40 0.27 18.40
N LEU A 64 -20.27 -1.04 18.19
CA LEU A 64 -20.30 -2.02 19.27
C LEU A 64 -19.11 -1.85 20.20
N LYS A 65 -17.88 -1.74 19.66
CA LYS A 65 -16.68 -1.54 20.48
C LYS A 65 -16.74 -0.27 21.34
N GLN A 66 -17.41 0.77 20.84
CA GLN A 66 -17.61 2.05 21.52
C GLN A 66 -18.77 2.08 22.52
N SER A 67 -19.63 1.06 22.51
CA SER A 67 -20.78 0.98 23.43
C SER A 67 -20.35 0.67 24.86
N GLU A 68 -21.23 1.00 25.82
CA GLU A 68 -21.03 0.68 27.24
C GLU A 68 -20.78 -0.81 27.47
N LEU A 69 -21.49 -1.66 26.73
CA LEU A 69 -21.46 -3.12 26.88
C LEU A 69 -20.07 -3.73 26.69
N TYR A 70 -19.23 -3.09 25.86
CA TYR A 70 -17.90 -3.57 25.52
C TYR A 70 -16.78 -2.58 25.91
N ARG A 71 -17.08 -1.64 26.83
CA ARG A 71 -16.12 -0.61 27.26
C ARG A 71 -14.83 -1.24 27.79
N ASP A 72 -14.95 -2.26 28.64
CA ASP A 72 -13.83 -2.88 29.34
C ASP A 72 -13.15 -4.00 28.54
N ALA A 73 -13.75 -4.42 27.42
CA ALA A 73 -13.14 -5.39 26.53
C ALA A 73 -12.02 -4.74 25.71
N ASN A 74 -10.78 -5.20 25.88
CA ASN A 74 -9.67 -4.86 24.99
C ASN A 74 -9.88 -5.50 23.60
N PHE A 75 -9.03 -5.17 22.62
CA PHE A 75 -9.23 -5.63 21.23
C PHE A 75 -9.23 -7.17 21.08
N LEU A 76 -8.37 -7.88 21.80
CA LEU A 76 -8.30 -9.34 21.74
C LEU A 76 -9.56 -9.96 22.35
N HIS A 77 -9.97 -9.47 23.52
CA HIS A 77 -11.16 -9.98 24.19
C HIS A 77 -12.43 -9.66 23.41
N PHE A 78 -12.54 -8.45 22.84
CA PHE A 78 -13.69 -8.03 22.03
C PHE A 78 -13.83 -8.86 20.74
N GLN A 79 -12.73 -9.38 20.19
CA GLN A 79 -12.77 -10.26 19.02
C GLN A 79 -13.42 -11.63 19.31
N GLU A 80 -13.37 -12.09 20.56
CA GLU A 80 -13.88 -13.40 20.99
C GLU A 80 -15.35 -13.38 21.45
N LEU A 81 -15.93 -12.18 21.61
CA LEU A 81 -17.32 -11.95 22.05
C LEU A 81 -18.27 -11.76 20.87
#